data_AF-A0A8X7BK39-F1
#
_entry.id   AF-A0A8X7BK39-F1
#
_cell.length_a   1.000
_cell.length_b   1.000
_cell.length_c   1.000
_cell.angle_alpha   90.00
_cell.angle_beta   90.00
_cell.angle_gamma   90.00
#
_symmetry.space_group_name_H-M   'P 1'
#
loop_
_entity.id
_entity.type
_entity.pdbx_description
1 polymer ?
#
loop_
_entity_poly.entity_id
_entity_poly.type
_entity_poly.pdbx_seq_one_letter_code
_entity_poly.pdbx_strand_id
1 'polypeptide(L)'
;MAQKTKSFGKPWGTLATVGSIPRHLERAEAVARFRLTAGHDFLGVYLHCLGVTANETCSICGHAKMDGDHLLQCIGLDEYSADDNVSRYWEVQRQMVKKPSTDVG
;
A
#
# COMPACT_ATOMS: atom_id res chain seq x y z
N MET A 1 -22.30 9.86 13.45
CA MET A 1 -22.58 8.44 13.75
C MET A 1 -23.01 7.64 12.51
N ALA A 2 -23.85 8.16 11.61
CA ALA A 2 -24.37 7.40 10.46
C ALA A 2 -23.32 6.77 9.52
N GLN A 3 -22.19 7.46 9.27
CA GLN A 3 -21.14 6.92 8.39
C GLN A 3 -20.43 5.69 8.99
N LYS A 4 -20.24 5.69 10.32
CA LYS A 4 -19.59 4.60 11.08
C LYS A 4 -20.43 3.33 11.03
N THR A 5 -21.75 3.46 11.16
CA THR A 5 -22.66 2.31 11.08
C THR A 5 -22.75 1.75 9.67
N LYS A 6 -22.61 2.61 8.64
CA LYS A 6 -22.61 2.21 7.22
C LYS A 6 -21.30 1.55 6.75
N SER A 7 -20.24 1.60 7.55
CA SER A 7 -18.94 1.00 7.20
C SER A 7 -18.78 -0.44 7.70
N PHE A 8 -19.67 -0.93 8.57
CA PHE A 8 -19.64 -2.32 9.02
C PHE A 8 -19.81 -3.28 7.82
N GLY A 9 -18.97 -4.32 7.77
CA GLY A 9 -18.95 -5.31 6.69
C GLY A 9 -18.27 -4.84 5.40
N LYS A 10 -17.74 -3.61 5.35
CA LYS A 10 -16.98 -3.10 4.20
C LYS A 10 -15.46 -3.19 4.47
N PRO A 11 -14.61 -3.30 3.44
CA PRO A 11 -13.15 -3.35 3.62
C PRO A 11 -12.61 -2.17 4.44
N TRP A 12 -13.13 -0.96 4.19
CA TRP A 12 -12.77 0.25 4.94
C TRP A 12 -13.46 0.38 6.30
N GLY A 13 -14.24 -0.61 6.72
CA GLY A 13 -14.86 -0.69 8.05
C GLY A 13 -13.83 -0.70 9.17
N THR A 14 -12.63 -1.19 8.91
CA THR A 14 -11.51 -1.20 9.85
C THR A 14 -11.16 0.20 10.37
N LEU A 15 -11.31 1.25 9.55
CA LEU A 15 -11.10 2.64 9.98
C LEU A 15 -12.07 3.07 11.10
N ALA A 16 -13.28 2.52 11.13
CA ALA A 16 -14.25 2.79 12.19
C ALA A 16 -13.85 2.16 13.53
N THR A 17 -13.04 1.10 13.50
CA THR A 17 -12.56 0.35 14.66
C THR A 17 -11.24 0.89 15.17
N VAL A 18 -10.26 1.09 14.28
CA VAL A 18 -8.92 1.61 14.62
C VAL A 18 -8.96 3.08 15.06
N GLY A 19 -9.99 3.81 14.65
CA GLY A 19 -10.14 5.23 14.96
C GLY A 19 -9.52 6.14 13.91
N SER A 20 -9.52 7.44 14.18
CA SER A 20 -8.99 8.42 13.23
C SER A 20 -7.47 8.37 13.16
N ILE A 21 -6.91 8.44 11.95
CA ILE A 21 -5.49 8.74 11.75
C ILE A 21 -5.15 10.05 12.49
N PRO A 22 -4.13 10.07 13.38
CA PRO A 22 -3.82 11.27 14.16
C PRO A 22 -3.46 12.47 13.27
N ARG A 23 -4.02 13.64 13.58
CA ARG A 23 -3.84 14.87 12.77
C ARG A 23 -2.44 15.49 12.86
N HIS A 24 -1.64 15.10 13.85
CA HIS A 24 -0.29 15.61 14.04
C HIS A 24 0.76 14.83 13.24
N LEU A 25 0.36 13.74 12.56
CA LEU A 25 1.27 12.99 11.72
C LEU A 25 1.62 13.79 10.47
N GLU A 26 2.86 13.65 10.03
CA GLU A 26 3.28 14.14 8.73
C GLU A 26 2.42 13.54 7.61
N ARG A 27 2.21 14.30 6.54
CA ARG A 27 1.29 13.91 5.46
C ARG A 27 1.63 12.53 4.88
N ALA A 28 2.91 12.25 4.65
CA ALA A 28 3.36 10.98 4.08
C ALA A 28 2.99 9.79 4.97
N GLU A 29 3.20 9.93 6.27
CA GLU A 29 2.86 8.90 7.24
C GLU A 29 1.35 8.71 7.36
N ALA A 30 0.59 9.81 7.47
CA ALA A 30 -0.86 9.77 7.53
C ALA A 30 -1.49 9.07 6.31
N VAL A 31 -0.95 9.34 5.11
CA VAL A 31 -1.43 8.73 3.86
C VAL A 31 -1.14 7.23 3.81
N ALA A 32 0.09 6.81 4.14
CA ALA A 32 0.44 5.39 4.15
C ALA A 32 -0.43 4.61 5.15
N ARG A 33 -0.52 5.11 6.39
CA ARG A 33 -1.37 4.49 7.43
C ARG A 33 -2.83 4.42 7.00
N PHE A 34 -3.37 5.48 6.39
CA PHE A 34 -4.75 5.48 5.91
C PHE A 34 -5.00 4.41 4.84
N ARG A 35 -4.16 4.36 3.80
CA ARG A 35 -4.33 3.41 2.68
C ARG A 35 -4.27 1.95 3.16
N LEU A 36 -3.29 1.64 4.01
CA LEU A 36 -3.10 0.31 4.57
C LEU A 36 -4.24 -0.07 5.52
N THR A 37 -4.65 0.83 6.42
CA THR A 37 -5.74 0.56 7.37
C THR A 37 -7.09 0.40 6.67
N ALA A 38 -7.31 1.13 5.58
CA ALA A 38 -8.55 1.06 4.81
C ALA A 38 -8.67 -0.22 3.98
N GLY A 39 -7.59 -1.02 3.87
CA GLY A 39 -7.52 -2.16 2.94
C GLY A 39 -7.68 -1.73 1.48
N HIS A 40 -7.33 -0.48 1.17
CA HIS A 40 -7.58 0.17 -0.12
C HIS A 40 -6.25 0.49 -0.82
N ASP A 41 -5.23 -0.32 -0.54
CA ASP A 41 -3.91 -0.14 -1.12
C ASP A 41 -3.85 -0.78 -2.51
N PHE A 42 -4.12 0.05 -3.51
CA PHE A 42 -4.05 -0.30 -4.93
C PHE A 42 -2.72 0.15 -5.56
N LEU A 43 -1.62 0.17 -4.81
CA LEU A 43 -0.36 0.76 -5.27
C LEU A 43 0.08 0.27 -6.65
N GLY A 44 0.13 -1.05 -6.86
CA GLY A 44 0.51 -1.65 -8.14
C GLY A 44 -0.44 -1.27 -9.28
N VAL A 45 -1.76 -1.33 -9.05
CA VAL A 45 -2.77 -0.91 -10.05
C VAL A 45 -2.62 0.56 -10.39
N TYR A 46 -2.45 1.39 -9.36
CA TYR A 46 -2.38 2.82 -9.50
C TYR A 46 -1.15 3.23 -10.32
N LEU A 47 0.01 2.64 -10.04
CA LEU A 47 1.23 2.87 -10.82
C LEU A 47 1.08 2.39 -12.27
N HIS A 48 0.44 1.24 -12.48
CA HIS A 48 0.18 0.73 -13.83
C HIS A 48 -0.78 1.62 -14.63
N CYS A 49 -1.89 2.05 -14.03
CA CYS A 49 -2.85 2.96 -14.66
C CYS A 49 -2.23 4.32 -15.01
N LEU A 50 -1.22 4.78 -14.26
CA LEU A 50 -0.45 5.97 -14.57
C LEU A 50 0.63 5.75 -15.65
N GLY A 51 0.81 4.51 -16.12
CA GLY A 51 1.88 4.14 -17.06
C GLY A 51 3.28 4.18 -16.44
N VAL A 52 3.37 4.22 -15.10
CA VAL A 52 4.67 4.19 -14.40
C VAL A 52 5.26 2.79 -14.42
N THR A 53 4.43 1.76 -14.27
CA THR A 53 4.84 0.36 -14.36
C THR A 53 4.15 -0.34 -15.52
N ALA A 54 4.85 -1.30 -16.15
CA ALA A 54 4.29 -2.05 -17.28
C ALA A 54 3.10 -2.92 -16.88
N ASN A 55 3.07 -3.39 -15.63
CA ASN A 55 1.96 -4.16 -15.05
C ASN A 55 1.79 -3.80 -13.56
N GLU A 56 0.81 -4.43 -12.92
CA GLU A 56 0.47 -4.22 -11.49
C GLU A 56 1.31 -5.07 -10.51
N THR A 57 2.17 -5.95 -11.04
CA THR A 57 3.02 -6.85 -10.27
C THR A 57 4.14 -6.09 -9.57
N CYS A 58 4.50 -6.54 -8.37
CA CYS A 58 5.67 -6.09 -7.64
C CYS A 58 6.92 -6.18 -8.52
N SER A 59 7.51 -5.05 -8.91
CA SER A 59 8.75 -5.07 -9.70
C SER A 59 9.99 -5.42 -8.87
N ILE A 60 9.87 -5.49 -7.54
CA ILE A 60 10.97 -5.88 -6.65
C ILE A 60 11.13 -7.41 -6.62
N CYS A 61 10.05 -8.16 -6.35
CA CYS A 61 10.12 -9.61 -6.22
C CYS A 61 9.43 -10.39 -7.36
N GLY A 62 8.62 -9.75 -8.20
CA GLY A 62 7.99 -10.36 -9.38
C GLY A 62 6.86 -11.36 -9.13
N HIS A 63 6.41 -11.56 -7.89
CA HIS A 63 5.53 -12.70 -7.55
C HIS A 63 4.04 -12.40 -7.53
N ALA A 64 3.65 -11.20 -7.08
CA ALA A 64 2.25 -10.84 -6.89
C ALA A 64 2.03 -9.37 -7.18
N LYS A 65 0.77 -8.99 -7.35
CA LYS A 65 0.33 -7.60 -7.39
C LYS A 65 0.83 -6.85 -6.17
N MET A 66 1.31 -5.63 -6.36
CA MET A 66 1.69 -4.78 -5.22
C MET A 66 0.45 -4.18 -4.56
N ASP A 67 0.00 -4.79 -3.48
CA ASP A 67 -1.06 -4.30 -2.59
C ASP A 67 -0.60 -4.37 -1.12
N GLY A 68 -1.50 -4.01 -0.21
CA GLY A 68 -1.20 -3.96 1.22
C GLY A 68 -0.85 -5.33 1.82
N ASP A 69 -1.43 -6.42 1.33
CA ASP A 69 -1.14 -7.76 1.83
C ASP A 69 0.24 -8.23 1.34
N HIS A 70 0.51 -8.05 0.04
CA HIS A 70 1.81 -8.35 -0.52
C HIS A 70 2.91 -7.47 0.09
N LEU A 71 2.63 -6.20 0.41
CA LEU A 71 3.58 -5.31 1.09
C LEU A 71 4.14 -5.91 2.38
N LEU A 72 3.28 -6.58 3.17
CA LEU A 72 3.67 -7.21 4.44
C LEU A 72 4.49 -8.49 4.24
N GLN A 73 4.31 -9.16 3.09
CA GLN A 73 4.90 -10.48 2.81
C GLN A 73 6.02 -10.44 1.75
N CYS A 74 6.29 -9.27 1.17
CA CYS A 74 7.26 -9.13 0.10
C CYS A 74 8.68 -9.40 0.62
N ILE A 75 9.27 -10.50 0.13
CA ILE A 75 10.66 -10.89 0.39
C ILE A 75 11.68 -9.84 -0.06
N GLY A 76 11.31 -9.02 -1.04
CA GLY A 76 12.16 -7.93 -1.54
C GLY A 76 12.26 -6.74 -0.58
N LEU A 77 11.51 -6.77 0.52
CA LEU A 77 11.51 -5.74 1.55
C LEU A 77 12.01 -6.28 2.90
N ASP A 78 12.63 -7.46 2.95
CA ASP A 78 13.08 -8.12 4.20
C ASP A 78 14.05 -7.26 5.03
N GLU A 79 14.77 -6.32 4.40
CA GLU A 79 15.62 -5.34 5.10
C GLU A 79 14.83 -4.36 5.98
N TYR A 80 13.52 -4.21 5.75
CA TYR A 80 12.62 -3.36 6.53
C TYR A 80 11.77 -4.20 7.47
N SER A 81 11.72 -3.80 8.75
CA SER A 81 10.84 -4.44 9.73
C SER A 81 9.39 -4.51 9.23
N ALA A 82 8.75 -5.67 9.41
CA ALA A 82 7.33 -5.86 9.12
C ALA A 82 6.42 -4.97 9.99
N ASP A 83 6.95 -4.44 11.10
CA ASP A 83 6.22 -3.49 11.94
C ASP A 83 6.25 -2.05 11.39
N ASP A 84 7.20 -1.74 10.49
CA ASP A 84 7.35 -0.43 9.86
C ASP A 84 6.72 -0.39 8.46
N ASN A 85 5.41 -0.56 8.45
CA ASN A 85 4.62 -0.58 7.22
C ASN A 85 4.62 0.74 6.45
N VAL A 86 4.87 1.86 7.14
CA VAL A 86 4.96 3.18 6.52
C VAL A 86 6.22 3.29 5.68
N SER A 87 7.38 2.91 6.24
CA SER A 87 8.63 2.91 5.49
C SER A 87 8.59 1.91 4.33
N ARG A 88 8.06 0.70 4.56
CA ARG A 88 7.86 -0.31 3.51
C ARG A 88 7.03 0.24 2.35
N TYR A 89 5.88 0.87 2.65
CA TYR A 89 4.98 1.43 1.65
C TYR A 89 5.67 2.46 0.75
N TRP A 90 6.37 3.43 1.35
CA TRP A 90 7.03 4.48 0.57
C TRP A 90 8.27 3.96 -0.16
N GLU A 91 8.97 2.99 0.41
CA GLU A 91 10.11 2.39 -0.25
C GLU A 91 9.69 1.59 -1.47
N VAL A 92 8.68 0.74 -1.35
CA VAL A 92 8.22 -0.04 -2.51
C VAL A 92 7.72 0.86 -3.62
N GLN A 93 7.02 1.94 -3.29
CA GLN A 93 6.61 2.93 -4.29
C GLN A 93 7.83 3.55 -4.98
N ARG A 94 8.86 3.97 -4.22
CA ARG A 94 10.10 4.53 -4.78
C ARG A 94 10.79 3.54 -5.70
N GLN A 95 10.90 2.28 -5.30
CA GLN A 95 11.56 1.25 -6.09
C GLN A 95 10.80 0.93 -7.37
N MET A 96 9.47 0.78 -7.29
CA MET A 96 8.65 0.51 -8.46
C MET A 96 8.64 1.67 -9.47
N VAL A 97 8.81 2.91 -9.01
CA VAL A 97 9.00 4.09 -9.88
C VAL A 97 10.39 4.10 -10.53
N LYS A 98 11.45 3.74 -9.78
CA LYS A 98 12.84 3.75 -10.29
C LYS A 98 13.17 2.58 -11.21
N LYS A 99 12.60 1.42 -10.93
CA LYS A 99 12.73 0.18 -11.70
C LYS A 99 11.33 -0.22 -12.17
N PRO A 100 10.77 0.48 -13.16
CA PRO A 100 9.56 -0.01 -13.80
C PRO A 100 9.90 -1.40 -14.35
N SER A 101 9.10 -2.43 -14.02
CA SER A 101 9.38 -3.81 -14.42
C SER A 101 9.66 -3.85 -15.92
N THR A 102 10.90 -4.15 -16.29
CA THR A 102 11.26 -4.39 -17.68
C THR A 102 10.65 -5.73 -18.03
N ASP A 103 9.57 -5.67 -18.78
CA ASP A 103 8.98 -6.81 -19.47
C ASP A 103 10.09 -7.59 -20.20
N VAL A 104 10.27 -8.86 -19.84
CA VAL A 104 11.04 -9.81 -20.64
C VAL A 104 10.10 -10.98 -20.92
N GLY A 105 9.51 -10.96 -22.11
CA GLY A 105 8.98 -12.15 -22.79
C GLY A 105 7.47 -12.28 -22.84
#